data_AF-A0A960G5V6-F1
#
_entry.id   AF-A0A960G5V6-F1
#
_cell.length_a   1.000
_cell.length_b   1.000
_cell.length_c   1.000
_cell.angle_alpha   90.00
_cell.angle_beta   90.00
_cell.angle_gamma   90.00
#
_symmetry.space_group_name_H-M   'P 1'
#
loop_
_entity.id
_entity.type
_entity.pdbx_description
1 polymer ?
#
loop_
_entity_poly.entity_id
_entity_poly.type
_entity_poly.pdbx_seq_one_letter_code
_entity_poly.pdbx_strand_id
1 'polypeptide(L)'
;MSSWTEDAVATELLACESDRRDRDKFTDEWPELDVDTGYRIQDETLRRRLARGETLVGVKLGLTSKAKQERMGVDQPLVAWLTDAMVLQPGDPVPQAALIHPRIEPEIVFVMRERLEGPGVTA
;
A
#
# COMPACT_ATOMS: atom_id res chain seq x y z
N MET A 1 22.77 -7.33 16.93
CA MET A 1 21.55 -7.44 16.11
C MET A 1 21.31 -6.07 15.53
N SER A 2 21.28 -5.93 14.20
CA SER A 2 21.02 -4.61 13.59
C SER A 2 19.59 -4.21 13.94
N SER A 3 19.42 -3.11 14.68
CA SER A 3 18.09 -2.57 14.96
C SER A 3 17.50 -2.00 13.68
N TRP A 4 16.27 -2.38 13.33
CA TRP A 4 15.53 -1.76 12.24
C TRP A 4 14.81 -0.49 12.71
N THR A 5 14.41 0.35 11.76
CA THR A 5 13.57 1.53 11.99
C THR A 5 12.55 1.63 10.87
N GLU A 6 11.39 2.24 11.12
CA GLU A 6 10.36 2.48 10.10
C GLU A 6 10.91 3.23 8.89
N ASP A 7 11.81 4.19 9.14
CA ASP A 7 12.53 4.95 8.12
C ASP A 7 13.41 4.06 7.23
N ALA A 8 14.18 3.14 7.83
CA ALA A 8 15.01 2.22 7.09
C ALA A 8 14.17 1.25 6.23
N VAL A 9 13.04 0.76 6.76
CA VAL A 9 12.15 -0.13 6.01
C VAL A 9 11.47 0.61 4.86
N ALA A 10 10.96 1.82 5.08
CA ALA A 10 10.38 2.64 4.03
C ALA A 10 11.40 3.00 2.94
N THR A 11 12.67 3.26 3.34
CA THR A 11 13.78 3.48 2.40
C THR A 11 13.99 2.27 1.50
N GLU A 12 14.10 1.08 2.09
CA GLU A 12 14.31 -0.16 1.33
C GLU A 12 13.12 -0.48 0.42
N LEU A 13 11.88 -0.30 0.88
CA LEU A 13 10.68 -0.51 0.05
C LEU A 13 10.65 0.42 -1.17
N LEU A 14 10.96 1.71 -0.96
CA LEU A 14 11.04 2.69 -2.05
C LEU A 14 12.21 2.40 -3.00
N ALA A 15 13.33 1.88 -2.49
CA ALA A 15 14.45 1.45 -3.33
C ALA A 15 14.08 0.21 -4.16
N CYS A 16 13.46 -0.81 -3.57
CA CYS A 16 12.94 -1.97 -4.28
C CYS A 16 11.99 -1.60 -5.42
N GLU A 17 11.05 -0.69 -5.15
CA GLU A 17 10.15 -0.15 -6.19
C GLU A 17 10.94 0.60 -7.28
N SER A 18 11.80 1.53 -6.88
CA SER A 18 12.61 2.33 -7.80
C SER A 18 13.52 1.45 -8.65
N ASP A 19 14.07 0.36 -8.13
CA ASP A 19 15.03 -0.49 -8.83
C ASP A 19 14.35 -1.67 -9.54
N ARG A 20 13.02 -1.80 -9.41
CA ARG A 20 12.21 -2.94 -9.87
C ARG A 20 12.76 -4.28 -9.38
N ARG A 21 13.13 -4.33 -8.11
CA ARG A 21 13.74 -5.48 -7.45
C ARG A 21 12.84 -5.99 -6.33
N ASP A 22 12.63 -7.30 -6.28
CA ASP A 22 11.97 -7.95 -5.16
C ASP A 22 12.91 -8.12 -3.94
N ARG A 23 12.33 -8.55 -2.83
CA ARG A 23 13.06 -8.93 -1.62
C ARG A 23 12.24 -9.95 -0.83
N ASP A 24 12.91 -10.69 0.03
CA ASP A 24 12.26 -11.52 1.05
C ASP A 24 11.46 -10.65 2.03
N LYS A 25 10.68 -11.25 2.93
CA LYS A 25 9.82 -10.47 3.83
C LYS A 25 10.63 -9.92 4.99
N PHE A 26 10.37 -8.68 5.39
CA PHE A 26 10.97 -8.11 6.61
C PHE A 26 10.64 -8.93 7.86
N THR A 27 9.48 -9.61 7.91
CA THR A 27 9.08 -10.48 9.02
C THR A 27 9.93 -11.75 9.15
N ASP A 28 10.68 -12.13 8.11
CA ASP A 28 11.62 -13.26 8.20
C ASP A 28 12.89 -12.83 8.97
N GLU A 29 13.25 -11.55 8.91
CA GLU A 29 14.39 -10.94 9.62
C GLU A 29 13.99 -10.41 11.01
N TRP A 30 12.80 -9.81 11.11
CA TRP A 30 12.24 -9.16 12.30
C TRP A 30 10.82 -9.69 12.57
N PRO A 31 10.71 -10.88 13.21
CA PRO A 31 9.42 -11.56 13.43
C PRO A 31 8.46 -10.81 14.35
N GLU A 32 8.94 -9.80 15.07
CA GLU A 32 8.14 -8.95 15.96
C GLU A 32 7.32 -7.88 15.24
N LEU A 33 7.53 -7.68 13.94
CA LEU A 33 6.76 -6.71 13.15
C LEU A 33 5.28 -7.07 13.11
N ASP A 34 4.44 -6.10 13.45
CA ASP A 34 2.98 -6.22 13.46
C ASP A 34 2.31 -5.31 12.43
N VAL A 35 0.98 -5.42 12.35
CA VAL A 35 0.15 -4.66 11.40
C VAL A 35 0.26 -3.15 11.65
N ASP A 36 0.29 -2.72 12.92
CA ASP A 36 0.41 -1.31 13.29
C ASP A 36 1.73 -0.73 12.79
N THR A 37 2.82 -1.50 12.91
CA THR A 37 4.12 -1.12 12.35
C THR A 37 4.08 -1.06 10.82
N GLY A 38 3.40 -2.00 10.17
CA GLY A 38 3.15 -1.96 8.72
C GLY A 38 2.46 -0.68 8.27
N TYR A 39 1.47 -0.19 9.01
CA TYR A 39 0.81 1.09 8.72
C TYR A 39 1.73 2.29 8.92
N ARG A 40 2.54 2.33 9.98
CA ARG A 40 3.50 3.43 10.17
C ARG A 40 4.55 3.49 9.06
N ILE A 41 5.01 2.33 8.57
CA ILE A 41 5.90 2.25 7.40
C ILE A 41 5.20 2.71 6.11
N GLN A 42 3.91 2.36 5.94
CA GLN A 42 3.10 2.82 4.80
C GLN A 42 2.94 4.35 4.81
N ASP A 43 2.67 4.94 5.97
CA ASP A 43 2.53 6.39 6.14
C ASP A 43 3.85 7.12 5.90
N GLU A 44 4.97 6.56 6.35
CA GLU A 44 6.30 7.11 6.07
C GLU A 44 6.62 7.06 4.56
N THR A 45 6.23 5.98 3.88
CA THR A 45 6.35 5.84 2.43
C THR A 45 5.50 6.90 1.71
N LEU A 46 4.25 7.10 2.13
CA LEU A 46 3.38 8.15 1.59
C LEU A 46 3.99 9.54 1.84
N ARG A 47 4.46 9.84 3.06
CA ARG A 47 5.07 11.13 3.41
C ARG A 47 6.20 11.50 2.45
N ARG A 48 7.06 10.53 2.10
CA ARG A 48 8.15 10.72 1.13
C ARG A 48 7.66 10.94 -0.29
N ARG A 49 6.62 10.22 -0.71
CA ARG A 49 5.95 10.42 -2.01
C ARG A 49 5.36 11.82 -2.14
N LEU A 50 4.67 12.30 -1.10
CA LEU A 50 4.13 13.66 -1.07
C LEU A 50 5.25 14.70 -1.10
N ALA A 51 6.35 14.47 -0.37
CA ALA A 51 7.51 15.36 -0.36
C ALA A 51 8.22 15.45 -1.73
N ARG A 52 8.13 14.43 -2.59
CA ARG A 52 8.63 14.49 -3.99
C ARG A 52 7.63 15.07 -4.99
N GLY A 53 6.45 15.50 -4.54
CA GLY A 53 5.46 16.20 -5.36
C GLY A 53 4.28 15.35 -5.83
N GLU A 54 4.14 14.10 -5.37
CA GLU A 54 2.93 13.32 -5.63
C GLU A 54 1.73 13.87 -4.86
N THR A 55 0.54 13.65 -5.40
CA THR A 55 -0.73 14.00 -4.77
C THR A 55 -1.46 12.74 -4.33
N LEU A 56 -1.96 12.72 -3.09
CA LEU A 56 -2.85 11.66 -2.63
C LEU A 56 -4.20 11.79 -3.34
N VAL A 57 -4.62 10.75 -4.07
CA VAL A 57 -5.85 10.77 -4.88
C VAL A 57 -6.91 9.78 -4.42
N GLY A 58 -6.58 8.86 -3.51
CA GLY A 58 -7.58 7.94 -2.98
C GLY A 58 -7.02 6.85 -2.09
N VAL A 59 -7.87 5.86 -1.84
CA VAL A 59 -7.56 4.67 -1.04
C VAL A 59 -7.95 3.41 -1.79
N LYS A 60 -7.18 2.35 -1.59
CA LYS A 60 -7.44 1.00 -2.06
C LYS A 60 -7.71 0.11 -0.86
N LEU A 61 -8.74 -0.73 -0.95
CA LEU A 61 -9.02 -1.76 0.04
C LEU A 61 -8.39 -3.09 -0.40
N GLY A 62 -7.72 -3.75 0.54
CA GLY A 62 -7.18 -5.10 0.42
C GLY A 62 -7.82 -6.04 1.43
N LEU A 63 -7.73 -7.34 1.18
CA LEU A 63 -8.28 -8.38 2.07
C LEU A 63 -9.75 -8.12 2.45
N THR A 64 -10.60 -7.76 1.48
CA THR A 64 -12.04 -7.47 1.68
C THR A 64 -12.92 -8.72 1.87
N SER A 65 -12.33 -9.92 1.81
CA SER A 65 -13.02 -11.20 1.99
C SER A 65 -12.69 -11.79 3.36
N LYS A 66 -13.71 -12.16 4.15
CA LYS A 66 -13.54 -12.82 5.46
C LYS A 66 -12.65 -14.07 5.39
N ALA A 67 -12.87 -14.92 4.39
CA ALA A 67 -12.06 -16.13 4.21
C ALA A 67 -10.57 -15.82 3.94
N LYS A 68 -10.27 -14.69 3.28
CA LYS A 68 -8.88 -14.23 3.09
C LYS A 68 -8.32 -13.61 4.37
N GLN A 69 -9.12 -12.84 5.10
CA GLN A 69 -8.76 -12.23 6.39
C GLN A 69 -8.34 -13.32 7.39
N GLU A 70 -9.18 -14.33 7.59
CA GLU A 70 -8.90 -15.49 8.47
C GLU A 70 -7.59 -16.20 8.09
N ARG A 71 -7.38 -16.45 6.79
CA ARG A 71 -6.15 -17.09 6.29
C ARG A 71 -4.90 -16.26 6.58
N MET A 72 -5.02 -14.93 6.53
CA MET A 72 -3.92 -14.00 6.72
C MET A 72 -3.76 -13.58 8.19
N GLY A 73 -4.61 -14.05 9.10
CA GLY A 73 -4.56 -13.71 10.52
C GLY A 73 -4.93 -12.26 10.82
N VAL A 74 -5.74 -11.63 9.97
CA VAL A 74 -6.29 -10.28 10.20
C VAL A 74 -7.80 -10.34 10.37
N ASP A 75 -8.39 -9.36 11.05
CA ASP A 75 -9.83 -9.31 11.37
C ASP A 75 -10.57 -8.19 10.62
N GLN A 76 -9.85 -7.37 9.86
CA GLN A 76 -10.38 -6.24 9.10
C GLN A 76 -9.69 -6.11 7.73
N PRO A 77 -10.33 -5.44 6.75
CA PRO A 77 -9.68 -5.10 5.50
C PRO A 77 -8.43 -4.24 5.74
N LEU A 78 -7.45 -4.38 4.85
CA LEU A 78 -6.28 -3.48 4.82
C LEU A 78 -6.59 -2.27 3.95
N VAL A 79 -6.01 -1.13 4.29
CA VAL A 79 -6.11 0.10 3.52
C VAL A 79 -4.73 0.45 2.96
N ALA A 80 -4.70 0.93 1.71
CA ALA A 80 -3.51 1.46 1.08
C ALA A 80 -3.80 2.82 0.43
N TRP A 81 -2.82 3.71 0.45
CA TRP A 81 -2.88 5.02 -0.20
C TRP A 81 -2.61 4.92 -1.70
N LEU A 82 -3.39 5.65 -2.51
CA LEU A 82 -3.17 5.81 -3.95
C LEU A 82 -2.73 7.24 -4.26
N THR A 83 -1.67 7.40 -5.05
CA THR A 83 -1.22 8.71 -5.55
C THR A 83 -1.47 8.87 -7.05
N ASP A 84 -1.42 10.11 -7.52
CA ASP A 84 -1.54 10.47 -8.93
C ASP A 84 -0.52 9.74 -9.83
N ALA A 85 0.70 9.50 -9.34
CA ALA A 85 1.73 8.74 -10.02
C ALA A 85 1.36 7.26 -10.30
N MET A 86 0.32 6.72 -9.63
CA MET A 86 -0.15 5.34 -9.81
C MET A 86 -1.28 5.22 -10.84
N VAL A 87 -1.79 6.35 -11.36
CA VAL A 87 -2.94 6.37 -12.29
C VAL A 87 -2.48 6.11 -13.72
N LEU A 88 -3.10 5.13 -14.38
CA LEU A 88 -2.98 4.89 -15.82
C LEU A 88 -4.23 5.39 -16.54
N GLN A 89 -4.10 6.01 -17.71
CA GLN A 89 -5.27 6.44 -18.47
C GLN A 89 -5.91 5.24 -19.19
N PRO A 90 -7.24 5.26 -19.37
CA PRO A 90 -7.91 4.23 -20.15
C PRO A 90 -7.32 4.13 -21.57
N GLY A 91 -6.91 2.92 -21.95
CA GLY A 91 -6.31 2.64 -23.24
C GLY A 91 -4.78 2.72 -23.28
N ASP A 92 -4.13 3.27 -22.25
CA ASP A 92 -2.68 3.24 -22.16
C ASP A 92 -2.18 1.80 -21.92
N PRO A 93 -1.06 1.41 -22.57
CA PRO A 93 -0.42 0.14 -22.26
C PRO A 93 0.16 0.19 -20.83
N VAL A 94 0.01 -0.91 -20.09
CA VAL A 94 0.65 -1.05 -18.77
C VAL A 94 2.17 -1.09 -18.95
N PRO A 95 2.95 -0.23 -18.27
CA PRO A 95 4.41 -0.19 -18.40
C PRO A 95 5.06 -1.36 -17.63
N GLN A 96 4.97 -2.58 -18.17
CA GLN A 96 5.41 -3.80 -17.47
C GLN A 96 6.87 -3.75 -17.00
N ALA A 97 7.75 -3.09 -17.76
CA ALA A 97 9.17 -2.93 -17.42
C ALA A 97 9.41 -2.01 -16.21
N ALA A 98 8.40 -1.26 -15.76
CA ALA A 98 8.45 -0.43 -14.56
C ALA A 98 7.91 -1.16 -13.31
N LEU A 99 7.48 -2.43 -13.45
CA LEU A 99 6.83 -3.20 -12.39
C LEU A 99 7.64 -4.47 -12.07
N ILE A 100 7.52 -4.97 -10.84
CA ILE A 100 8.27 -6.16 -10.39
C ILE A 100 7.56 -7.44 -10.85
N HIS A 101 6.34 -7.70 -10.36
CA HIS A 101 5.52 -8.88 -10.69
C HIS A 101 4.04 -8.48 -10.85
N PRO A 102 3.68 -7.77 -11.93
CA PRO A 102 2.35 -7.17 -12.06
C PRO A 102 1.24 -8.22 -12.10
N ARG A 103 0.12 -7.90 -11.45
CA ARG A 103 -1.14 -8.65 -11.46
C ARG A 103 -2.29 -7.69 -11.67
N ILE A 104 -3.44 -8.22 -12.07
CA ILE A 104 -4.66 -7.42 -12.26
C ILE A 104 -5.76 -7.89 -11.30
N GLU A 105 -6.52 -6.94 -10.78
CA GLU A 105 -7.69 -7.17 -9.94
C GLU A 105 -8.86 -6.36 -10.53
N PRO A 106 -9.97 -7.01 -10.95
CA PRO A 106 -11.17 -6.27 -11.36
C PRO A 106 -11.90 -5.74 -10.12
N GLU A 107 -12.06 -4.41 -10.03
CA GLU A 107 -12.68 -3.74 -8.88
C GLU A 107 -13.71 -2.68 -9.28
N ILE A 108 -14.57 -2.30 -8.34
CA ILE A 108 -15.50 -1.18 -8.47
C ILE A 108 -14.91 0.01 -7.71
N VAL A 109 -14.80 1.15 -8.38
CA VAL A 109 -14.26 2.39 -7.81
C VAL A 109 -15.40 3.36 -7.51
N PHE A 110 -15.36 3.99 -6.33
CA PHE A 110 -16.30 5.03 -5.93
C PHE A 110 -15.60 6.39 -5.93
N VAL A 111 -16.20 7.37 -6.61
CA VAL A 111 -15.76 8.77 -6.55
C VAL A 111 -16.63 9.50 -5.53
N MET A 112 -16.00 10.06 -4.51
CA MET A 112 -16.70 10.69 -3.40
C MET A 112 -17.06 12.13 -3.75
N ARG A 113 -18.34 12.49 -3.58
CA ARG A 113 -18.79 13.90 -3.67
C ARG A 113 -18.47 14.67 -2.40
N GLU A 114 -18.66 14.04 -1.25
CA GLU A 114 -18.50 14.62 0.08
C GLU A 114 -17.57 13.76 0.93
N ARG A 115 -16.94 14.39 1.93
CA ARG A 115 -16.07 13.71 2.88
C ARG A 115 -16.90 12.77 3.76
N LEU A 116 -16.45 11.53 3.90
CA LEU A 116 -16.93 10.61 4.93
C LEU A 116 -16.02 10.69 6.15
N GLU A 117 -16.63 10.67 7.33
CA GLU A 117 -15.92 10.71 8.60
C GLU A 117 -16.59 9.77 9.61
N GLY A 118 -15.79 8.87 10.19
CA GLY A 118 -16.26 7.89 11.16
C GLY A 118 -16.21 8.39 12.61
N PRO A 119 -16.52 7.52 13.58
CA PRO A 119 -17.01 6.15 13.40
C PRO A 119 -18.51 6.09 13.04
N GLY A 120 -18.98 4.95 12.51
CA GLY A 120 -20.40 4.68 12.33
C GLY A 120 -21.04 5.23 11.05
N VAL A 121 -20.25 5.44 9.98
CA VAL A 121 -20.78 5.84 8.67
C VAL A 121 -21.73 4.76 8.13
N THR A 122 -22.95 5.16 7.76
CA THR A 122 -23.96 4.32 7.09
C THR A 122 -24.36 4.92 5.74
N ALA A 123 -25.24 4.21 5.00
CA ALA A 123 -25.85 4.68 3.75
C ALA A 123 -26.89 5.79 3.99
#